data_AF-A0A356E3D1-F1
#
_entry.id   AF-A0A356E3D1-F1
#
_cell.length_a   1.000
_cell.length_b   1.000
_cell.length_c   1.000
_cell.angle_alpha   90.00
_cell.angle_beta   90.00
_cell.angle_gamma   90.00
#
_symmetry.space_group_name_H-M   'P 1'
#
loop_
_entity.id
_entity.type
_entity.pdbx_description
1 polymer ?
#
loop_
_entity_poly.entity_id
_entity_poly.type
_entity_poly.pdbx_seq_one_letter_code
_entity_poly.pdbx_strand_id
1 'polypeptide(L)'
;MKVKINAEIVAGLLFTIAAGILFLMIPTEIKTLETTEINAQTVPKIALGGLAIFSFLLFLQGLFLLPKKEIVFSQEFYASRVFKDSIRSLIYIAIVIVYVVLFKLLGFIASNIYLIFAVLMYYGARKKSYYAIALFISALVYLVFSVVLNISLP
;
A
#
# COMPACT_ATOMS: atom_id res chain seq x y z
N MET A 1 -8.45 -27.93 -10.37
CA MET A 1 -9.11 -26.98 -11.30
C MET A 1 -8.03 -26.27 -12.10
N LYS A 2 -8.06 -26.32 -13.45
CA LYS A 2 -7.01 -25.74 -14.31
C LYS A 2 -7.44 -24.34 -14.76
N VAL A 3 -6.76 -23.31 -14.31
CA VAL A 3 -7.05 -21.91 -14.67
C VAL A 3 -5.86 -21.38 -15.48
N LYS A 4 -6.12 -20.92 -16.71
CA LYS A 4 -5.12 -20.32 -17.61
C LYS A 4 -5.17 -18.80 -17.49
N ILE A 5 -4.38 -18.25 -16.57
CA ILE A 5 -4.33 -16.80 -16.34
C ILE A 5 -2.85 -16.38 -16.29
N ASN A 6 -2.55 -15.26 -16.96
CA ASN A 6 -1.24 -14.65 -16.89
C ASN A 6 -1.18 -13.60 -15.77
N ALA A 7 -0.01 -13.41 -15.17
CA ALA A 7 0.16 -12.50 -14.03
C ALA A 7 -0.19 -11.04 -14.39
N GLU A 8 0.01 -10.67 -15.65
CA GLU A 8 -0.24 -9.37 -16.26
C GLU A 8 -1.74 -9.09 -16.36
N ILE A 9 -2.57 -10.10 -16.59
CA ILE A 9 -4.03 -9.96 -16.54
C ILE A 9 -4.45 -9.63 -15.11
N VAL A 10 -3.93 -10.37 -14.12
CA VAL A 10 -4.27 -10.18 -12.71
C VAL A 10 -3.80 -8.82 -12.21
N ALA A 11 -2.52 -8.49 -12.43
CA ALA A 11 -1.94 -7.23 -12.01
C ALA A 11 -2.60 -6.05 -12.74
N GLY A 12 -2.75 -6.12 -14.06
CA GLY A 12 -3.38 -5.08 -14.86
C GLY A 12 -4.82 -4.81 -14.41
N LEU A 13 -5.63 -5.85 -14.20
CA LEU A 13 -7.00 -5.69 -13.73
C LEU A 13 -7.06 -5.12 -12.31
N LEU A 14 -6.26 -5.68 -11.38
CA LEU A 14 -6.24 -5.26 -9.98
C LEU A 14 -5.84 -3.79 -9.84
N PHE A 15 -4.76 -3.37 -10.50
CA PHE A 15 -4.29 -1.99 -10.43
C PHE A 15 -5.21 -1.01 -11.16
N THR A 16 -5.87 -1.43 -12.25
CA THR A 16 -6.85 -0.57 -12.94
C THR A 16 -8.04 -0.27 -12.03
N ILE A 17 -8.59 -1.31 -11.38
CA ILE A 17 -9.72 -1.14 -10.46
C ILE A 17 -9.29 -0.31 -9.25
N ALA A 18 -8.16 -0.64 -8.62
CA ALA A 18 -7.67 0.08 -7.45
C ALA A 18 -7.39 1.56 -7.75
N ALA A 19 -6.70 1.86 -8.86
CA ALA A 19 -6.42 3.22 -9.29
C ALA A 19 -7.70 3.99 -9.62
N GLY A 20 -8.67 3.34 -10.28
CA GLY A 20 -9.98 3.94 -10.56
C GLY A 20 -10.75 4.31 -9.30
N ILE A 21 -10.84 3.39 -8.32
CA ILE A 21 -11.49 3.66 -7.03
C ILE A 21 -10.80 4.82 -6.31
N LEU A 22 -9.47 4.76 -6.17
CA LEU A 22 -8.71 5.80 -5.48
C LEU A 22 -8.82 7.16 -6.19
N PHE A 23 -8.85 7.19 -7.52
CA PHE A 23 -9.02 8.43 -8.29
C PHE A 23 -10.37 9.09 -7.98
N LEU A 24 -11.43 8.29 -7.85
CA LEU A 24 -12.76 8.78 -7.46
C LEU A 24 -12.84 9.21 -6.00
N MET A 25 -12.00 8.67 -5.11
CA MET A 25 -11.94 9.03 -3.69
C MET A 25 -11.10 10.28 -3.40
N ILE A 26 -10.26 10.76 -4.34
CA ILE A 26 -9.47 11.99 -4.14
C ILE A 26 -10.32 13.18 -3.64
N PRO A 27 -11.43 13.58 -4.27
CA PRO A 27 -12.18 14.76 -3.84
C PRO A 27 -12.81 14.61 -2.45
N THR A 28 -13.11 13.38 -2.01
CA THR A 28 -13.67 13.11 -0.68
C THR A 28 -12.61 13.15 0.41
N GLU A 29 -11.41 12.64 0.12
CA GLU A 29 -10.31 12.52 1.08
C GLU A 29 -9.43 13.78 1.15
N ILE A 30 -9.23 14.47 0.02
CA ILE A 30 -8.39 15.67 -0.07
C ILE A 30 -9.27 16.89 -0.31
N LYS A 31 -9.76 17.49 0.79
CA LYS A 31 -10.51 18.74 0.73
C LYS A 31 -9.54 19.91 0.46
N THR A 32 -9.75 20.61 -0.64
CA THR A 32 -8.97 21.81 -0.99
C THR A 32 -9.83 23.04 -0.75
N LEU A 33 -9.28 24.02 -0.01
CA LEU A 33 -9.92 25.33 0.19
C LEU A 33 -9.55 26.33 -0.93
N GLU A 34 -8.56 25.98 -1.75
CA GLU A 34 -8.07 26.80 -2.85
C GLU A 34 -9.01 26.69 -4.06
N THR A 35 -9.39 27.84 -4.63
CA THR A 35 -10.25 27.94 -5.82
C THR A 35 -9.45 27.92 -7.13
N THR A 36 -8.14 27.70 -7.06
CA THR A 36 -7.25 27.60 -8.22
C THR A 36 -7.41 26.27 -8.94
N GLU A 37 -7.24 26.28 -10.28
CA GLU A 37 -7.34 25.08 -11.11
C GLU A 37 -6.26 24.04 -10.79
N ILE A 38 -5.09 24.50 -10.33
CA ILE A 38 -4.02 23.67 -9.79
C ILE A 38 -4.10 23.75 -8.27
N ASN A 39 -4.27 22.59 -7.63
CA ASN A 39 -4.38 22.46 -6.18
C ASN A 39 -3.74 21.14 -5.70
N ALA A 40 -3.85 20.85 -4.41
CA ALA A 40 -3.29 19.65 -3.80
C ALA A 40 -3.80 18.32 -4.40
N GLN A 41 -4.94 18.32 -5.13
CA GLN A 41 -5.47 17.13 -5.80
C GLN A 41 -4.80 16.86 -7.16
N THR A 42 -4.20 17.86 -7.80
CA THR A 42 -3.72 17.75 -9.19
C THR A 42 -2.66 16.65 -9.35
N VAL A 43 -1.66 16.63 -8.45
CA VAL A 43 -0.59 15.62 -8.49
C VAL A 43 -1.13 14.19 -8.25
N PRO A 44 -1.92 13.93 -7.19
CA PRO A 44 -2.58 12.63 -7.02
C PRO A 44 -3.44 12.21 -8.22
N LYS A 45 -4.21 13.14 -8.81
CA LYS A 45 -5.06 12.84 -9.97
C LYS A 45 -4.23 12.40 -11.17
N ILE A 46 -3.17 13.13 -11.51
CA ILE A 46 -2.30 12.77 -12.64
C ILE A 46 -1.64 11.41 -12.39
N ALA A 47 -1.11 11.19 -11.18
CA ALA A 47 -0.45 9.94 -10.83
C ALA A 47 -1.39 8.73 -10.92
N LEU A 48 -2.58 8.81 -10.32
CA LEU A 48 -3.57 7.73 -10.36
C LEU A 48 -4.19 7.55 -11.75
N GLY A 49 -4.42 8.64 -12.49
CA GLY A 49 -4.89 8.58 -13.87
C GLY A 49 -3.89 7.89 -14.79
N GLY A 50 -2.60 8.25 -14.69
CA GLY A 50 -1.52 7.59 -15.42
C GLY A 50 -1.41 6.11 -15.04
N LEU A 51 -1.45 5.79 -13.74
CA LEU A 51 -1.44 4.42 -13.25
C LEU A 51 -2.59 3.60 -13.85
N ALA A 52 -3.82 4.13 -13.83
CA ALA A 52 -5.00 3.46 -14.39
C ALA A 52 -4.87 3.19 -15.89
N ILE A 53 -4.33 4.14 -16.66
CA ILE A 53 -4.12 3.98 -18.11
C ILE A 53 -3.08 2.88 -18.37
N PHE A 54 -1.90 2.95 -17.74
CA PHE A 54 -0.84 1.96 -17.98
C PHE A 54 -1.22 0.57 -17.47
N SER A 55 -1.92 0.46 -16.34
CA SER A 55 -2.41 -0.83 -15.85
C SER A 55 -3.49 -1.42 -16.76
N PHE A 56 -4.33 -0.58 -17.37
CA PHE A 56 -5.33 -1.03 -18.33
C PHE A 56 -4.69 -1.52 -19.62
N LEU A 57 -3.66 -0.81 -20.13
CA LEU A 57 -2.88 -1.28 -21.27
C LEU A 57 -2.19 -2.61 -20.97
N LEU A 58 -1.63 -2.78 -19.77
CA LEU A 58 -1.04 -4.05 -19.32
C LEU A 58 -2.08 -5.17 -19.26
N PHE A 59 -3.30 -4.88 -18.81
CA PHE A 59 -4.41 -5.83 -18.82
C PHE A 59 -4.76 -6.27 -20.25
N LEU A 60 -4.91 -5.33 -21.19
CA LEU A 60 -5.17 -5.65 -22.59
C LEU A 60 -4.04 -6.47 -23.21
N GLN A 61 -2.78 -6.12 -22.90
CA GLN A 61 -1.61 -6.88 -23.35
C GLN A 61 -1.63 -8.30 -22.79
N GLY A 62 -1.95 -8.47 -21.51
CA GLY A 62 -2.10 -9.78 -20.87
C GLY A 62 -3.23 -10.61 -21.50
N LEU A 63 -4.32 -9.97 -21.94
CA LEU A 63 -5.48 -10.64 -22.51
C LEU A 63 -5.25 -11.13 -23.94
N PHE A 64 -4.61 -10.30 -24.77
CA PHE A 64 -4.52 -10.51 -26.23
C PHE A 64 -3.13 -10.90 -26.74
N LEU A 65 -2.04 -10.42 -26.13
CA LEU A 65 -0.69 -10.56 -26.69
C LEU A 65 0.15 -11.65 -26.00
N LEU A 66 -0.10 -11.94 -24.72
CA LEU A 66 0.75 -12.84 -23.96
C LEU A 66 0.19 -14.27 -23.87
N PRO A 67 1.05 -15.30 -24.02
CA PRO A 67 0.63 -16.69 -23.86
C PRO A 67 0.20 -16.96 -22.43
N LYS A 68 -0.99 -17.53 -22.26
CA LYS A 68 -1.58 -17.82 -20.94
C LYS A 68 -0.83 -18.98 -20.30
N LYS A 69 -0.17 -18.73 -19.16
CA LYS A 69 0.48 -19.79 -18.37
C LYS A 69 -0.56 -20.62 -17.63
N GLU A 70 -0.35 -21.94 -17.61
CA GLU A 70 -1.14 -22.87 -16.81
C GLU A 70 -0.62 -22.85 -15.37
N ILE A 71 -1.44 -22.37 -14.43
CA ILE A 71 -1.13 -22.48 -13.01
C ILE A 71 -1.72 -23.79 -12.50
N VAL A 72 -0.85 -24.78 -12.25
CA VAL A 72 -1.24 -26.03 -11.59
C VAL A 72 -1.00 -25.85 -10.09
N PHE A 73 -2.09 -25.74 -9.32
CA PHE A 73 -2.02 -25.75 -7.86
C PHE A 73 -1.68 -27.17 -7.36
N SER A 74 -0.39 -27.52 -7.35
CA SER A 74 0.11 -28.78 -6.78
C SER A 74 0.59 -28.59 -5.33
N GLN A 75 0.70 -29.68 -4.57
CA GLN A 75 1.25 -29.67 -3.20
C GLN A 75 2.70 -29.14 -3.15
N GLU A 76 3.46 -29.31 -4.23
CA GLU A 76 4.82 -28.80 -4.39
C GLU A 76 4.86 -27.26 -4.51
N PHE A 77 3.82 -26.64 -5.07
CA PHE A 77 3.71 -25.18 -5.13
C PHE A 77 3.61 -24.56 -3.73
N TYR A 78 2.89 -25.18 -2.81
CA TYR A 78 2.80 -24.73 -1.41
C TYR A 78 4.13 -24.87 -0.66
N ALA A 79 4.93 -25.88 -0.98
CA ALA A 79 6.27 -26.06 -0.42
C ALA A 79 7.32 -25.13 -1.06
N SER A 80 7.00 -24.55 -2.23
CA SER A 80 7.93 -23.71 -3.00
C SER A 80 8.32 -22.43 -2.26
N ARG A 81 9.54 -21.95 -2.54
CA ARG A 81 10.05 -20.69 -2.02
C ARG A 81 9.18 -19.49 -2.45
N VAL A 82 8.62 -19.55 -3.66
CA VAL A 82 7.74 -18.51 -4.23
C VAL A 82 6.48 -18.32 -3.39
N PHE A 83 5.85 -19.42 -2.94
CA PHE A 83 4.69 -19.34 -2.08
C PHE A 83 5.03 -18.79 -0.70
N LYS A 84 6.15 -19.23 -0.11
CA LYS A 84 6.62 -18.70 1.19
C LYS A 84 6.90 -17.19 1.13
N ASP A 85 7.53 -16.71 0.06
CA ASP A 85 7.80 -15.29 -0.14
C ASP A 85 6.50 -14.50 -0.37
N SER A 86 5.52 -15.09 -1.07
CA SER A 86 4.19 -14.50 -1.26
C SER A 86 3.42 -14.38 0.07
N ILE A 87 3.46 -15.40 0.92
CA ILE A 87 2.86 -15.35 2.27
C ILE A 87 3.53 -14.29 3.15
N ARG A 88 4.86 -14.15 3.08
CA ARG A 88 5.58 -13.08 3.78
C ARG A 88 5.08 -11.69 3.35
N SER A 89 5.00 -11.45 2.04
CA SER A 89 4.44 -10.21 1.50
C SER A 89 2.99 -9.98 1.95
N LEU A 90 2.17 -11.03 1.98
CA LEU A 90 0.78 -10.94 2.43
C LEU A 90 0.69 -10.58 3.92
N ILE A 91 1.56 -11.14 4.76
CA ILE A 91 1.67 -10.78 6.19
C ILE A 91 2.04 -9.31 6.33
N TYR A 92 2.98 -8.80 5.54
CA TYR A 92 3.36 -7.40 5.57
C TYR A 92 2.21 -6.47 5.16
N ILE A 93 1.46 -6.83 4.11
CA ILE A 93 0.24 -6.10 3.71
C ILE A 93 -0.78 -6.08 4.87
N ALA A 94 -0.97 -7.21 5.56
CA ALA A 94 -1.87 -7.26 6.72
C ALA A 94 -1.41 -6.33 7.86
N ILE A 95 -0.11 -6.26 8.15
CA ILE A 95 0.44 -5.32 9.14
C ILE A 95 0.07 -3.88 8.78
N VAL A 96 0.20 -3.49 7.51
CA VAL A 96 -0.13 -2.14 7.03
C VAL A 96 -1.64 -1.87 7.12
N ILE A 97 -2.50 -2.84 6.75
CA ILE A 97 -3.96 -2.70 6.86
C ILE A 97 -4.37 -2.46 8.32
N VAL A 98 -3.82 -3.25 9.26
CA VAL A 98 -4.08 -3.05 10.69
C VAL A 98 -3.61 -1.66 11.15
N TYR A 99 -2.44 -1.21 10.68
CA TYR A 99 -1.98 0.15 10.97
C TYR A 99 -2.97 1.22 10.50
N VAL A 100 -3.48 1.14 9.27
CA VAL A 100 -4.47 2.11 8.75
C VAL A 100 -5.74 2.13 9.60
N VAL A 101 -6.23 0.96 10.02
CA VAL A 101 -7.39 0.84 10.91
C VAL A 101 -7.10 1.47 12.28
N LEU A 102 -5.95 1.16 12.88
CA LEU A 102 -5.53 1.73 14.17
C LEU A 102 -5.30 3.24 14.08
N PHE A 103 -4.78 3.74 12.96
CA PHE A 103 -4.56 5.16 12.74
C PHE A 103 -5.89 5.94 12.83
N LYS A 104 -6.95 5.39 12.23
CA LYS A 104 -8.29 6.00 12.27
C LYS A 104 -8.96 5.90 13.65
N LEU A 105 -8.65 4.86 14.44
CA LEU A 105 -9.29 4.59 15.73
C LEU A 105 -8.56 5.21 16.92
N LEU A 106 -7.23 5.15 16.94
CA LEU A 106 -6.38 5.47 18.09
C LEU A 106 -5.44 6.66 17.84
N GLY A 107 -5.41 7.19 16.61
CA GLY A 107 -4.54 8.30 16.25
C GLY A 107 -3.11 7.90 15.89
N PHE A 108 -2.29 8.90 15.60
CA PHE A 108 -0.93 8.83 15.06
C PHE A 108 0.03 8.13 16.01
N ILE A 109 0.03 8.47 17.30
CA ILE A 109 1.03 7.97 18.25
C ILE A 109 0.87 6.47 18.46
N ALA A 110 -0.33 6.01 18.82
CA ALA A 110 -0.58 4.59 19.12
C ALA A 110 -0.40 3.69 17.88
N SER A 111 -0.88 4.16 16.72
CA SER A 111 -0.74 3.42 15.46
C SER A 111 0.73 3.32 15.01
N ASN A 112 1.53 4.38 15.15
CA ASN A 112 2.97 4.33 14.84
C ASN A 112 3.75 3.42 15.79
N ILE A 113 3.44 3.42 17.09
CA ILE A 113 4.05 2.48 18.03
C ILE A 113 3.77 1.06 17.55
N TYR A 114 2.52 0.71 17.25
CA TYR A 114 2.18 -0.59 16.70
C TYR A 114 2.98 -0.90 15.43
N LEU A 115 3.00 0.02 14.46
CA LEU A 115 3.65 -0.20 13.16
C LEU A 115 5.17 -0.43 13.31
N ILE A 116 5.85 0.39 14.12
CA ILE A 116 7.28 0.26 14.41
C ILE A 116 7.57 -1.12 14.98
N PHE A 117 6.79 -1.56 15.96
CA PHE A 117 7.01 -2.85 16.59
C PHE A 117 6.71 -4.01 15.63
N ALA A 118 5.61 -3.95 14.88
CA ALA A 118 5.21 -4.97 13.93
C ALA A 118 6.25 -5.14 12.80
N VAL A 119 6.74 -4.03 12.23
CA VAL A 119 7.74 -4.05 11.14
C VAL A 119 9.08 -4.56 11.64
N LEU A 120 9.60 -4.05 12.77
CA LEU A 120 10.88 -4.51 13.31
C LEU A 120 10.83 -5.99 13.69
N MET A 121 9.71 -6.46 14.25
CA MET A 121 9.51 -7.88 14.55
C MET A 121 9.43 -8.72 13.28
N TYR A 122 8.72 -8.25 12.25
CA TYR A 122 8.61 -8.93 10.96
C TYR A 122 9.98 -9.12 10.27
N TYR A 123 10.85 -8.11 10.34
CA TYR A 123 12.23 -8.20 9.83
C TYR A 123 13.21 -8.90 10.80
N GLY A 124 12.76 -9.28 12.00
CA GLY A 124 13.61 -9.96 13.00
C GLY A 124 14.61 -9.04 13.72
N ALA A 125 14.49 -7.72 13.59
CA ALA A 125 15.37 -6.74 14.22
C ALA A 125 15.00 -6.56 15.71
N ARG A 126 15.50 -7.43 16.59
CA ARG A 126 15.11 -7.49 18.01
C ARG A 126 15.95 -6.64 18.97
N LYS A 127 16.97 -5.92 18.49
CA LYS A 127 17.80 -5.07 19.37
C LYS A 127 16.98 -3.86 19.84
N LYS A 128 16.95 -3.64 21.16
CA LYS A 128 16.20 -2.54 21.81
C LYS A 128 16.57 -1.16 21.26
N SER A 129 17.81 -0.98 20.82
CA SER A 129 18.30 0.27 20.23
C SER A 129 17.52 0.68 18.98
N TYR A 130 17.14 -0.28 18.12
CA TYR A 130 16.39 0.03 16.89
C TYR A 130 14.98 0.53 17.20
N TYR A 131 14.32 -0.06 18.20
CA TYR A 131 13.01 0.39 18.67
C TYR A 131 13.10 1.80 19.27
N ALA A 132 14.11 2.05 20.11
CA ALA A 132 14.29 3.36 20.73
C ALA A 132 14.51 4.47 19.69
N ILE A 133 15.37 4.23 18.70
CA ILE A 133 15.65 5.19 17.62
C ILE A 133 14.38 5.44 16.79
N ALA A 134 13.66 4.39 16.39
CA ALA A 134 12.44 4.53 15.59
C ALA A 134 11.34 5.29 16.34
N LEU A 135 11.14 5.00 17.62
CA LEU A 135 10.18 5.72 18.47
C LEU A 135 10.58 7.19 18.65
N PHE A 136 11.87 7.46 18.86
CA PHE A 136 12.37 8.82 18.99
C PHE A 136 12.13 9.65 17.72
N ILE A 137 12.45 9.10 16.55
CA ILE A 137 12.19 9.78 15.27
C ILE A 137 10.69 10.00 15.05
N SER A 138 9.85 9.01 15.37
CA SER A 138 8.39 9.16 15.26
C SER A 138 7.84 10.27 16.17
N ALA A 139 8.33 10.36 17.41
CA ALA A 139 7.99 11.44 18.33
C ALA A 139 8.48 12.81 17.84
N LEU A 140 9.69 12.87 17.28
CA LEU A 140 10.24 14.10 16.71
C LEU A 140 9.40 14.59 15.52
N VAL A 141 8.96 13.68 14.64
CA VAL A 141 8.04 14.02 13.54
C VAL A 141 6.73 14.57 14.10
N TYR A 142 6.14 13.93 15.10
CA TYR A 142 4.92 14.44 15.74
C TYR A 142 5.09 15.86 16.28
N LEU A 143 6.21 16.14 16.96
CA LEU A 143 6.51 17.48 17.47
C LEU A 143 6.67 18.51 16.36
N VAL A 144 7.34 18.18 15.26
CA VAL A 144 7.46 19.10 14.12
C VAL A 144 6.09 19.42 13.53
N PHE A 145 5.24 18.41 13.32
CA PHE A 145 3.89 18.64 12.79
C PHE A 145 3.00 19.44 13.75
N SER A 146 3.07 19.15 15.05
CA SER A 146 2.25 19.81 16.05
C SER A 146 2.72 21.24 16.35
N VAL A 147 4.03 21.47 16.53
CA VAL A 147 4.58 22.76 17.00
C VAL A 147 4.98 23.66 15.85
N VAL A 148 5.65 23.11 14.83
CA VAL A 148 6.16 23.93 13.70
C VAL A 148 5.07 24.15 12.67
N LEU A 149 4.33 23.09 12.31
CA LEU A 149 3.29 23.18 11.28
C LEU A 149 1.90 23.51 11.84
N ASN A 150 1.70 23.47 13.17
CA ASN A 150 0.39 23.66 13.82
C ASN A 150 -0.70 22.72 13.27
N ILE A 151 -0.31 21.54 12.80
CA ILE A 151 -1.23 20.52 12.31
C ILE A 151 -1.48 19.54 13.44
N SER A 152 -2.74 19.43 13.86
CA SER A 152 -3.16 18.41 14.82
C SER A 152 -3.22 17.06 14.11
N LEU A 153 -2.21 16.23 14.34
CA LEU A 153 -2.29 14.81 13.98
C LEU A 153 -3.25 14.12 14.97
N PRO A 154 -4.22 13.32 14.48
CA PRO A 154 -5.20 12.65 15.33
C PRO A 154 -4.56 11.66 16.30
#